data_AF-A0A9D0ATW6-F1
#
_entry.id   AF-A0A9D0ATW6-F1
#
_cell.length_a   1.000
_cell.length_b   1.000
_cell.length_c   1.000
_cell.angle_alpha   90.00
_cell.angle_beta   90.00
_cell.angle_gamma   90.00
#
_symmetry.space_group_name_H-M   'P 1'
#
loop_
_entity.id
_entity.type
_entity.pdbx_description
1 polymer ?
#
loop_
_entity_poly.entity_id
_entity_poly.type
_entity_poly.pdbx_seq_one_letter_code
_entity_poly.pdbx_strand_id
1 'polypeptide(L)' 'MNCYCKKSGKNEYCGVCEICGEPGHTHAHPRLPTTGAWCEKHWQELNDYKILTLADIIISLLFLFIIGITVFNIVIS' A
#
# COMPACT_ATOMS: atom_id res chain seq x y z
N MET A 1 18.09 23.68 -10.03
CA MET A 1 17.49 22.91 -8.92
C MET A 1 16.21 23.61 -8.52
N ASN A 2 15.05 23.02 -8.82
CA ASN A 2 13.75 23.63 -8.56
C ASN A 2 13.34 23.29 -7.11
N CYS A 3 13.50 24.24 -6.20
CA CYS A 3 12.95 24.13 -4.85
C CYS A 3 11.44 24.40 -4.92
N TYR A 4 10.62 23.35 -4.85
CA TYR A 4 9.15 23.44 -4.96
C TYR A 4 8.46 23.99 -3.70
N CYS A 5 9.22 24.29 -2.64
CA CYS A 5 8.71 24.83 -1.38
C CYS A 5 8.29 26.30 -1.53
N LYS A 6 7.19 26.56 -2.24
CA LYS A 6 6.59 27.89 -2.37
C LYS A 6 5.48 28.04 -1.34
N LYS A 7 5.77 28.78 -0.27
CA LYS A 7 4.83 29.20 0.77
C LYS A 7 3.78 30.14 0.15
N SER A 8 2.72 29.60 -0.44
CA SER A 8 1.65 30.40 -1.02
C SER A 8 0.37 29.59 -1.12
N GLY A 9 -0.55 29.87 -0.18
CA GLY A 9 -1.99 29.70 -0.35
C GLY A 9 -2.47 28.38 -0.98
N LYS A 10 -2.91 27.46 -0.11
CA LYS A 10 -3.83 26.34 -0.39
C LYS A 10 -3.32 25.14 -1.20
N ASN A 11 -2.18 25.18 -1.91
CA ASN A 11 -1.60 23.99 -2.57
C ASN A 11 -0.05 23.98 -2.47
N GLU A 12 0.48 23.63 -1.29
CA GLU A 12 1.93 23.64 -1.02
C GLU A 12 2.55 22.25 -1.26
N TYR A 13 3.16 22.03 -2.43
CA TYR A 13 3.89 20.79 -2.72
C TYR A 13 5.34 20.87 -2.22
N CYS A 14 5.85 19.79 -1.62
CA CYS A 14 7.19 19.75 -1.04
C CYS A 14 8.26 19.29 -2.04
N GLY A 15 7.85 18.67 -3.14
CA GLY A 15 8.74 18.14 -4.17
C GLY A 15 7.98 17.65 -5.42
N VAL A 16 8.65 16.84 -6.22
CA VAL A 16 8.05 16.12 -7.36
C VAL A 16 7.86 14.66 -6.99
N CYS A 17 6.76 14.08 -7.46
CA CYS A 17 6.48 12.67 -7.31
C CYS A 17 7.58 11.84 -7.95
N GLU A 18 8.18 10.93 -7.20
CA GLU A 18 9.25 10.05 -7.68
C GLU A 18 8.78 9.06 -8.76
N ILE A 19 7.47 8.85 -8.90
CA ILE A 19 6.88 7.93 -9.88
C ILE A 19 6.50 8.66 -11.18
N CYS A 20 5.74 9.76 -11.11
CA CYS A 20 5.21 10.45 -12.31
C CYS A 20 5.78 11.85 -12.57
N GLY A 21 6.57 12.42 -11.65
CA GLY A 21 7.12 13.77 -11.78
C GLY A 21 6.14 14.91 -11.53
N GLU A 22 4.88 14.63 -11.20
CA GLU A 22 3.89 15.65 -10.81
C GLU A 22 4.21 16.28 -9.45
N PRO A 23 3.72 17.48 -9.13
CA PRO A 23 3.89 18.06 -7.79
C PRO A 23 3.35 17.14 -6.69
N GLY A 24 4.15 16.89 -5.66
CA GLY A 24 3.84 15.96 -4.58
C GLY A 24 4.29 16.46 -3.21
N HIS A 25 3.80 15.78 -2.16
CA HIS A 25 4.17 16.06 -0.78
C HIS A 25 5.25 15.08 -0.31
N THR A 26 6.07 15.53 0.63
CA THR A 26 7.05 14.66 1.27
C THR A 26 6.34 13.80 2.31
N HIS A 27 6.39 12.49 2.11
CA HIS A 27 5.90 11.52 3.08
C HIS A 27 7.05 10.64 3.59
N ALA A 28 6.85 10.00 4.74
CA ALA A 28 7.71 8.91 5.17
C ALA A 28 7.30 7.64 4.41
N HIS A 29 8.24 6.93 3.79
CA HIS A 29 7.91 5.72 3.07
C HIS A 29 7.32 4.67 4.04
N PRO A 30 6.16 4.07 3.76
CA PRO A 30 5.46 3.21 4.73
C PRO A 30 6.24 1.94 5.10
N ARG A 31 7.20 1.51 4.28
CA ARG A 31 7.95 0.25 4.45
C ARG A 31 9.47 0.37 4.45
N LEU A 32 10.01 1.57 4.22
CA LEU A 32 11.44 1.81 4.10
C LEU A 32 11.79 2.98 5.01
N PRO A 33 12.97 3.00 5.64
CA PRO A 33 13.42 4.11 6.48
C PRO A 33 13.88 5.30 5.63
N THR A 34 13.11 5.65 4.62
CA THR A 34 13.40 6.70 3.65
C THR A 34 12.23 7.66 3.57
N THR A 35 12.52 8.94 3.38
CA THR A 35 11.53 9.95 3.02
C THR A 35 11.59 10.17 1.52
N GLY A 36 10.42 10.37 0.91
CA GLY A 36 10.31 10.61 -0.52
C GLY A 36 9.13 11.53 -0.82
N ALA A 37 9.04 11.97 -2.08
CA ALA A 37 7.95 12.84 -2.53
C ALA A 37 6.98 12.07 -3.44
N TRP A 38 5.68 12.15 -3.15
CA TRP A 38 4.62 11.48 -3.93
C TRP A 38 3.40 12.38 -4.11
N CYS A 39 2.71 12.23 -5.25
CA CYS A 39 1.36 12.79 -5.40
C CYS A 39 0.34 11.93 -4.64
N GLU A 40 -0.84 12.48 -4.34
CA GLU A 40 -1.86 11.81 -3.52
C GLU A 40 -2.21 10.41 -4.04
N LYS A 41 -2.35 10.26 -5.36
CA LYS A 41 -2.65 8.98 -5.99
C LYS A 41 -1.59 7.93 -5.71
N HIS A 42 -0.32 8.24 -6.00
CA HIS A 42 0.76 7.28 -5.79
C HIS A 42 1.06 7.04 -4.32
N TRP A 43 0.81 8.03 -3.45
CA TRP A 43 0.88 7.85 -2.01
C TRP A 43 -0.16 6.85 -1.51
N GLN A 44 -1.41 6.97 -1.97
CA GLN A 44 -2.47 6.01 -1.67
C GLN A 44 -2.14 4.61 -2.17
N GLU A 45 -1.67 4.48 -3.42
CA GLU A 45 -1.21 3.19 -3.97
C GLU A 45 -0.10 2.58 -3.10
N LEU A 46 0.91 3.38 -2.70
CA LEU A 46 2.01 2.93 -1.82
C LEU A 46 1.50 2.44 -0.46
N ASN A 47 0.50 3.13 0.10
CA ASN A 47 -0.08 2.82 1.39
C ASN A 47 -1.02 1.60 1.33
N ASP A 48 -1.72 1.42 0.21
CA ASP A 48 -2.70 0.35 -0.03
C ASP A 48 -2.08 -1.02 -0.30
N TYR A 49 -0.77 -1.11 -0.56
CA TYR A 49 -0.09 -2.40 -0.59
C TYR A 49 -0.21 -3.09 0.78
N LYS A 50 -1.23 -3.91 0.95
CA LYS A 50 -1.41 -4.71 2.17
C LYS A 50 -0.17 -5.59 2.34
N ILE A 51 0.49 -5.44 3.48
CA ILE A 51 1.42 -6.47 3.94
C ILE A 51 0.53 -7.66 4.27
N LEU A 52 0.65 -8.75 3.50
CA LEU A 52 0.00 -10.01 3.86
C LEU A 52 0.46 -10.36 5.27
N THR A 53 -0.46 -10.28 6.23
CA THR A 53 -0.12 -10.58 7.60
C THR A 53 -0.09 -12.10 7.80
N LEU A 54 0.64 -12.57 8.81
CA LEU A 54 0.60 -14.00 9.18
C LEU A 54 -0.83 -14.47 9.47
N ALA A 55 -1.70 -13.55 9.96
CA ALA A 55 -3.11 -13.85 10.18
C ALA A 55 -3.87 -14.13 8.88
N ASP A 56 -3.61 -13.35 7.81
CA ASP A 56 -4.23 -13.59 6.49
C ASP A 56 -3.85 -14.97 5.93
N ILE A 57 -2.58 -15.37 6.11
CA ILE A 57 -2.08 -16.68 5.69
C ILE A 57 -2.77 -17.80 6.49
N ILE A 58 -2.85 -17.67 7.81
CA ILE A 58 -3.49 -18.67 8.69
C ILE A 58 -4.97 -18.83 8.34
N ILE A 59 -5.71 -17.73 8.17
CA ILE A 59 -7.12 -17.76 7.81
C ILE A 59 -7.32 -18.45 6.46
N SER A 60 -6.48 -18.14 5.47
CA SER A 60 -6.55 -18.78 4.15
C SER A 60 -6.31 -20.29 4.23
N LEU A 61 -5.37 -20.75 5.06
CA LEU A 61 -5.09 -22.18 5.24
C LEU A 61 -6.25 -22.90 5.95
N LEU A 62 -6.81 -22.31 7.00
CA LEU A 62 -7.96 -22.86 7.71
C LEU A 62 -9.18 -23.00 6.79
N PHE A 63 -9.42 -22.00 5.94
CA PHE A 63 -10.52 -22.03 4.97
C PHE A 63 -10.37 -23.18 3.97
N LEU A 64 -9.17 -23.37 3.40
CA LEU A 64 -8.88 -24.49 2.50
C LEU A 64 -9.04 -25.85 3.19
N PHE A 65 -8.63 -25.94 4.45
CA PHE A 65 -8.76 -27.16 5.25
C PHE A 65 -10.23 -27.54 5.49
N ILE A 66 -11.07 -26.56 5.85
CA ILE A 66 -12.51 -26.76 6.05
C ILE A 66 -13.16 -27.24 4.75
N ILE A 67 -12.86 -26.59 3.62
CA ILE A 67 -13.37 -26.99 2.30
C ILE A 67 -12.96 -28.44 1.99
N GLY A 68 -11.69 -28.79 2.23
CA GLY A 68 -11.19 -30.14 2.02
C GLY A 68 -11.98 -31.18 2.82
N ILE A 69 -12.25 -30.91 4.10
CA ILE A 69 -13.07 -31.78 4.96
C ILE A 69 -14.48 -31.91 4.41
N THR A 70 -15.12 -30.79 4.03
CA THR A 70 -16.49 -30.81 3.50
C THR A 70 -16.58 -31.65 2.23
N VAL A 71 -15.66 -31.45 1.28
CA VAL A 71 -15.62 -32.21 0.03
C VAL A 71 -15.36 -33.70 0.30
N PHE A 72 -14.42 -34.04 1.18
CA PHE A 72 -14.11 -35.41 1.53
C PHE A 72 -15.32 -36.15 2.13
N ASN A 73 -16.07 -35.51 3.03
CA ASN A 73 -17.28 -36.10 3.61
C ASN A 73 -18.38 -36.33 2.56
N ILE A 74 -18.54 -35.42 1.59
CA ILE A 74 -19.52 -35.58 0.51
C ILE A 74 -19.16 -36.78 -0.39
N VAL A 75 -17.87 -36.98 -0.69
CA VAL A 75 -17.43 -38.07 -1.58
C VAL A 75 -17.56 -39.46 -0.94
N ILE A 76 -17.46 -39.54 0.40
CA ILE A 76 -17.57 -40.81 1.14
C ILE A 76 -19.03 -41.16 1.48
N SER A 77 -19.93 -40.18 1.48
CA SER A 77 -21.37 -40.40 1.67
C SER A 77 -22.06 -40.96 0.43
#